data_AF-Q9Z432-F1
#
_entry.id   AF-Q9Z432-F1
#
_cell.length_a   1.000
_cell.length_b   1.000
_cell.length_c   1.000
_cell.angle_alpha   90.00
_cell.angle_beta   90.00
_cell.angle_gamma   90.00
#
_symmetry.space_group_name_H-M   'P 1'
#
loop_
_entity.id
_entity.type
_entity.pdbx_description
1 polymer ?
#
loop_
_entity_poly.entity_id
_entity_poly.type
_entity_poly.pdbx_seq_one_letter_code
_entity_poly.pdbx_strand_id
1 'polypeptide(L)'
;VDLRTLGVVMEKNGEVVELGAGAAVLGHPLSSVAMLANLLAERGEHIPAGTFIMTGGITAAVPVAPGDNITVRYQGLGSVSARFI
;
A
#
# COMPACT_ATOMS: atom_id res chain seq x y z
N VAL A 1 9.08 13.02 -3.08
CA VAL A 1 7.64 12.74 -2.92
C VAL A 1 7.35 12.70 -1.43
N ASP A 2 6.32 13.38 -0.95
CA ASP A 2 5.89 13.25 0.45
C ASP A 2 5.01 12.00 0.59
N LEU A 3 5.53 10.97 1.26
CA LEU A 3 4.83 9.70 1.44
C LEU A 3 3.63 9.81 2.38
N ARG A 4 3.57 10.84 3.21
CA ARG A 4 2.45 11.06 4.13
C ARG A 4 1.21 11.55 3.39
N THR A 5 1.40 12.48 2.45
CA THR A 5 0.29 13.21 1.83
C THR A 5 0.01 12.79 0.40
N LEU A 6 0.84 11.91 -0.20
CA LEU A 6 0.57 11.42 -1.56
C LEU A 6 -0.83 10.82 -1.65
N GLY A 7 -1.55 11.22 -2.69
CA GLY A 7 -2.87 10.68 -3.02
C GLY A 7 -2.79 9.34 -3.71
N VAL A 8 -3.77 8.48 -3.42
CA VAL A 8 -3.96 7.17 -4.05
C VAL A 8 -5.37 7.10 -4.61
N VAL A 9 -5.49 6.64 -5.86
CA VAL A 9 -6.77 6.36 -6.53
C VAL A 9 -6.78 4.91 -6.95
N MET A 10 -7.79 4.16 -6.53
CA MET A 10 -8.02 2.78 -7.00
C MET A 10 -9.25 2.75 -7.91
N GLU A 11 -9.06 2.18 -9.08
CA GLU A 11 -10.06 1.97 -10.12
C GLU A 11 -10.34 0.47 -10.26
N LYS A 12 -11.62 0.09 -10.31
CA LYS A 12 -12.09 -1.24 -10.70
C LYS A 12 -12.83 -1.10 -12.03
N ASN A 13 -12.35 -1.77 -13.06
CA ASN A 13 -12.93 -1.72 -14.42
C ASN A 13 -13.08 -0.29 -14.97
N GLY A 14 -12.16 0.61 -14.59
CA GLY A 14 -12.18 2.02 -15.01
C GLY A 14 -13.00 2.95 -14.11
N GLU A 15 -13.73 2.42 -13.13
CA GLU A 15 -14.49 3.21 -12.16
C GLU A 15 -13.71 3.37 -10.86
N VAL A 16 -13.61 4.60 -10.35
CA VAL A 16 -12.98 4.87 -9.05
C VAL A 16 -13.82 4.23 -7.95
N VAL A 17 -13.22 3.31 -7.19
CA VAL A 17 -13.89 2.59 -6.10
C VAL A 17 -13.36 2.98 -4.73
N GLU A 18 -12.10 3.40 -4.65
CA GLU A 18 -11.46 3.82 -3.39
C GLU A 18 -10.50 4.98 -3.64
N LEU A 19 -10.37 5.83 -2.61
CA LEU A 19 -9.43 6.93 -2.54
C LEU A 19 -8.71 6.88 -1.20
N GLY A 20 -7.44 7.30 -1.18
CA GLY A 20 -6.71 7.37 0.08
C GLY A 20 -5.50 8.29 0.00
N ALA A 21 -4.83 8.42 1.14
CA ALA A 21 -3.55 9.10 1.25
C ALA A 21 -2.60 8.24 2.09
N GLY A 22 -1.30 8.38 1.89
CA GLY A 22 -0.31 7.57 2.61
C GLY A 22 -0.45 7.64 4.15
N ALA A 23 -0.95 8.75 4.70
CA ALA A 23 -1.24 8.92 6.13
C ALA A 23 -2.27 7.92 6.68
N ALA A 24 -3.09 7.27 5.84
CA ALA A 24 -3.98 6.19 6.26
C ALA A 24 -3.20 5.02 6.88
N VAL A 25 -1.93 4.83 6.50
CA VAL A 25 -1.03 3.84 7.09
C VAL A 25 -0.38 4.43 8.34
N LEU A 26 -1.03 4.25 9.50
CA LEU A 26 -0.51 4.64 10.82
C LEU A 26 0.03 6.08 10.88
N GLY A 27 -0.63 7.03 10.20
CA GLY A 27 -0.22 8.43 10.13
C GLY A 27 0.94 8.74 9.17
N HIS A 28 1.76 7.75 8.82
CA HIS A 28 2.84 7.82 7.82
C HIS A 28 3.27 6.39 7.41
N PRO A 29 3.42 6.05 6.11
CA PRO A 29 3.73 4.67 5.68
C PRO A 29 4.98 4.05 6.31
N LEU A 30 6.03 4.84 6.56
CA LEU A 30 7.25 4.36 7.23
C LEU A 30 7.07 4.06 8.74
N SER A 31 5.99 4.51 9.38
CA SER A 31 5.72 4.19 10.79
C SER A 31 5.52 2.69 10.99
N SER A 32 4.87 2.00 10.05
CA SER A 32 4.67 0.54 10.13
C SER A 32 5.98 -0.24 9.98
N VAL A 33 6.92 0.27 9.17
CA VAL A 33 8.26 -0.32 9.02
C VAL A 33 9.04 -0.22 10.34
N ALA A 34 9.04 0.96 10.96
CA ALA A 34 9.69 1.16 12.26
C ALA A 34 9.06 0.27 13.35
N MET A 35 7.73 0.18 13.37
CA MET A 35 7.01 -0.70 14.30
C MET A 35 7.39 -2.18 14.11
N LEU A 36 7.43 -2.67 12.86
CA LEU A 36 7.84 -4.04 12.55
C LEU A 36 9.28 -4.31 12.99
N ALA A 37 10.21 -3.40 12.69
CA ALA A 37 11.61 -3.54 13.08
C ALA A 37 11.77 -3.62 14.61
N ASN A 38 11.07 -2.76 15.35
CA ASN A 38 11.11 -2.77 16.82
C ASN A 38 10.54 -4.08 17.39
N LEU A 39 9.41 -4.57 16.85
CA LEU A 39 8.79 -5.82 17.30
C LEU A 39 9.70 -7.04 17.07
N LEU A 40 10.42 -7.07 15.94
CA LEU A 40 11.39 -8.13 15.66
C LEU A 40 12.60 -8.04 16.58
N ALA A 41 13.08 -6.83 16.87
CA ALA A 41 14.20 -6.61 17.78
C ALA A 41 13.91 -7.14 19.20
N GLU A 42 12.67 -7.00 19.70
CA GLU A 42 12.24 -7.59 20.97
C GLU A 42 12.42 -9.13 21.03
N ARG A 43 12.47 -9.79 19.87
CA ARG A 43 12.66 -11.24 19.72
C ARG A 43 14.10 -11.62 19.35
N GLY A 44 15.02 -10.64 19.29
CA GLY A 44 16.38 -10.86 18.81
C GLY A 44 16.47 -11.08 17.29
N GLU A 45 15.41 -10.75 16.55
CA GLU A 45 15.34 -10.85 15.10
C GLU A 45 15.61 -9.49 14.44
N HIS A 46 15.92 -9.49 13.14
CA HIS A 46 16.14 -8.28 12.36
C HIS A 46 15.58 -8.46 10.94
N ILE A 47 15.34 -7.34 10.25
CA ILE A 47 14.93 -7.33 8.85
C ILE A 47 16.20 -7.43 7.99
N PRO A 48 16.39 -8.49 7.18
CA PRO A 48 17.54 -8.60 6.30
C PRO A 48 17.63 -7.46 5.27
N ALA A 49 18.85 -7.16 4.83
CA ALA A 49 19.06 -6.20 3.76
C ALA A 49 18.44 -6.71 2.44
N GLY A 50 17.76 -5.82 1.71
CA GLY A 50 17.09 -6.16 0.46
C GLY A 50 15.68 -6.76 0.64
N THR A 51 15.18 -6.90 1.87
CA THR A 51 13.80 -7.34 2.11
C THR A 51 12.79 -6.35 1.54
N PHE A 52 11.84 -6.88 0.78
CA PHE A 52 10.65 -6.15 0.34
C PHE A 52 9.62 -6.07 1.48
N ILE A 53 9.14 -4.87 1.79
CA ILE A 53 8.19 -4.63 2.89
C ILE A 53 6.91 -4.01 2.33
N MET A 54 5.76 -4.63 2.61
CA MET A 54 4.45 -4.04 2.39
C MET A 54 4.05 -3.22 3.63
N THR A 55 3.99 -1.90 3.49
CA THR A 55 3.78 -0.98 4.61
C THR A 55 2.37 -1.02 5.20
N GLY A 56 1.41 -1.63 4.52
CA GLY A 56 0.00 -1.67 4.90
C GLY A 56 -0.92 -1.14 3.80
N GLY A 57 -2.21 -1.42 3.91
CA GLY A 57 -3.23 -0.94 2.97
C GLY A 57 -3.53 0.54 3.15
N ILE A 58 -3.55 1.30 2.06
CA ILE A 58 -3.93 2.72 2.07
C ILE A 58 -5.47 2.89 1.97
N THR A 59 -6.15 1.96 1.31
CA THR A 59 -7.60 1.95 1.10
C THR A 59 -8.23 0.72 1.76
N ALA A 60 -9.56 0.67 1.82
CA ALA A 60 -10.23 -0.58 2.16
C ALA A 60 -9.97 -1.66 1.10
N ALA A 61 -10.14 -2.92 1.50
CA ALA A 61 -10.06 -4.04 0.57
C ALA A 61 -11.33 -4.07 -0.31
N VAL A 62 -11.14 -4.12 -1.62
CA VAL A 62 -12.24 -4.21 -2.59
C VAL A 62 -12.35 -5.66 -3.09
N PRO A 63 -13.55 -6.27 -3.07
CA PRO A 63 -13.75 -7.62 -3.61
C PRO A 63 -13.54 -7.65 -5.13
N VAL A 64 -12.93 -8.73 -5.60
CA VAL A 64 -12.62 -8.98 -7.02
C VAL A 64 -13.24 -10.30 -7.48
N ALA A 65 -13.63 -10.35 -8.74
CA ALA A 65 -14.16 -11.51 -9.44
C ALA A 65 -13.34 -11.79 -10.72
N PRO A 66 -13.40 -13.01 -11.27
CA PRO A 66 -12.77 -13.30 -12.56
C PRO A 66 -13.23 -12.30 -13.63
N GLY A 67 -12.27 -11.78 -14.40
CA GLY A 67 -12.48 -10.74 -15.41
C GLY A 67 -12.21 -9.31 -14.93
N ASP A 68 -12.23 -9.05 -13.61
CA ASP A 68 -11.99 -7.71 -13.07
C ASP A 68 -10.58 -7.19 -13.36
N ASN A 69 -10.47 -5.91 -13.66
CA ASN A 69 -9.19 -5.19 -13.76
C ASN A 69 -9.11 -4.13 -12.66
N ILE A 70 -8.09 -4.23 -11.82
CA ILE A 70 -7.79 -3.25 -10.77
C ILE A 70 -6.60 -2.41 -11.20
N THR A 71 -6.73 -1.09 -11.16
CA THR A 71 -5.63 -0.15 -11.37
C THR A 71 -5.50 0.76 -10.16
N VAL A 72 -4.30 0.88 -9.61
CA VAL A 72 -4.02 1.80 -8.49
C VAL A 72 -2.98 2.82 -8.94
N ARG A 73 -3.31 4.10 -8.79
CA ARG A 73 -2.45 5.23 -9.14
C ARG A 73 -1.96 5.89 -7.87
N TYR A 74 -0.65 6.10 -7.79
CA TYR A 74 0.03 6.74 -6.68
C TYR A 74 0.61 8.06 -7.18
N GLN A 75 0.18 9.17 -6.57
CA GLN A 75 0.62 10.50 -6.95
C GLN A 75 2.15 10.61 -6.94
N GLY A 76 2.74 10.87 -8.11
CA GLY A 76 4.18 11.02 -8.27
C GLY A 76 5.01 9.74 -8.19
N LEU A 77 4.38 8.57 -8.00
CA LEU A 77 5.07 7.25 -7.97
C LEU A 77 4.64 6.32 -9.12
N GLY A 78 3.62 6.69 -9.89
CA GLY A 78 3.15 5.92 -11.05
C GLY A 78 1.91 5.08 -10.74
N SER A 79 1.75 3.96 -11.44
CA SER A 79 0.58 3.09 -11.29
C SER A 79 0.93 1.63 -11.37
N VAL A 80 0.12 0.80 -10.70
CA VAL A 80 0.15 -0.66 -10.82
C VAL A 80 -1.23 -1.14 -11.27
N SER A 81 -1.28 -2.17 -12.11
CA SER A 81 -2.54 -2.76 -12.57
C SER A 81 -2.46 -4.27 -12.57
N ALA A 82 -3.56 -4.93 -12.24
CA ALA A 82 -3.70 -6.38 -12.29
C ALA A 82 -5.08 -6.76 -12.83
N ARG A 83 -5.11 -7.75 -13.72
CA ARG A 83 -6.34 -8.39 -14.19
C ARG A 83 -6.50 -9.75 -13.54
N PHE A 84 -7.67 -10.01 -12.99
CA PHE A 84 -8.04 -11.28 -12.40
C PHE A 84 -8.58 -12.18 -13.53
N ILE A 85 -7.97 -13.35 -13.74
CA ILE A 85 -8.33 -14.32 -14.80
C ILE A 85 -8.88 -15.61 -14.21
#